data_AF-A0A1A3IFS9-F1
#
_entry.id   AF-A0A1A3IFS9-F1
#
_cell.length_a   1.000
_cell.length_b   1.000
_cell.length_c   1.000
_cell.angle_alpha   90.00
_cell.angle_beta   90.00
_cell.angle_gamma   90.00
#
_symmetry.space_group_name_H-M   'P 1'
#
loop_
_entity.id
_entity.type
_entity.pdbx_description
1 polymer ?
#
loop_
_entity_poly.entity_id
_entity_poly.type
_entity_poly.pdbx_seq_one_letter_code
_entity_poly.pdbx_strand_id
1 'polypeptide(L)' 'MAEQTFSVDGLHCQGCVDTITTALTALRPVSAVRIELNTEGASAVHVSSSAELSPEQVQAALKGEGNFNVLA' A
#
# COMPACT_ATOMS: atom_id res chain seq x y z
N MET A 1 11.50 -1.10 -13.90
CA MET A 1 11.05 -0.75 -12.55
C MET A 1 9.79 0.08 -12.73
N ALA A 2 8.67 -0.47 -12.26
CA ALA A 2 7.38 0.19 -12.27
C ALA A 2 7.20 0.89 -10.92
N GLU A 3 6.73 2.13 -10.94
CA GLU A 3 6.41 2.87 -9.73
C GLU A 3 4.95 3.27 -9.84
N GLN A 4 4.17 2.89 -8.83
CA GLN A 4 2.73 3.09 -8.82
C GLN A 4 2.33 3.73 -7.50
N THR A 5 1.49 4.75 -7.59
CA THR A 5 0.96 5.44 -6.43
C THR A 5 -0.50 5.08 -6.28
N PHE A 6 -0.87 4.64 -5.08
CA PHE A 6 -2.23 4.30 -4.72
C PHE A 6 -2.67 5.17 -3.56
N SER A 7 -3.92 5.63 -3.55
CA SER A 7 -4.47 6.35 -2.40
C SER A 7 -5.18 5.35 -1.50
N VAL A 8 -4.85 5.29 -0.21
CA VAL A 8 -5.47 4.34 0.72
C VAL A 8 -6.26 5.09 1.78
N ASP A 9 -7.54 4.77 1.87
CA ASP A 9 -8.44 5.27 2.90
C ASP A 9 -8.49 4.32 4.11
N GLY A 10 -8.65 4.90 5.30
CA GLY A 10 -8.66 4.15 6.57
C GLY A 10 -7.32 4.03 7.29
N LEU A 11 -6.24 4.61 6.74
CA LEU A 11 -4.94 4.72 7.39
C LEU A 11 -4.96 5.85 8.44
N HIS A 12 -5.50 5.55 9.62
CA HIS A 12 -5.56 6.49 10.77
C HIS A 12 -4.58 6.16 11.89
N CYS A 13 -3.87 5.04 11.80
CA CYS A 13 -2.92 4.59 12.81
C CYS A 13 -1.56 4.34 12.19
N GLN A 14 -0.49 4.84 12.82
CA GLN A 14 0.88 4.53 12.41
C GLN A 14 1.17 3.02 12.41
N GLY A 15 0.53 2.26 13.30
CA GLY A 15 0.65 0.79 13.30
C GLY A 15 0.14 0.16 12.00
N CYS A 16 -0.96 0.69 11.43
CA CYS A 16 -1.47 0.20 10.15
C CYS A 16 -0.51 0.52 9.00
N VAL A 17 0.17 1.67 9.01
CA VAL A 17 1.17 2.02 8.00
C VAL A 17 2.31 1.01 7.98
N ASP A 18 2.82 0.66 9.16
CA ASP A 18 3.95 -0.27 9.29
C ASP A 18 3.59 -1.69 8.85
N THR A 19 2.40 -2.16 9.25
CA THR A 19 1.80 -3.42 8.80
C THR A 19 1.71 -3.48 7.27
N ILE A 20 1.04 -2.51 6.65
CA ILE A 20 0.87 -2.43 5.19
C ILE A 20 2.22 -2.36 4.47
N THR A 21 3.12 -1.51 4.96
CA THR A 21 4.47 -1.38 4.38
C THR A 21 5.17 -2.73 4.38
N THR A 22 5.09 -3.47 5.49
CA THR A 22 5.72 -4.76 5.65
C THR A 22 5.13 -5.81 4.71
N ALA A 23 3.80 -5.96 4.62
CA ALA A 23 3.23 -6.94 3.70
C ALA A 23 3.44 -6.59 2.23
N LEU A 24 3.33 -5.32 1.86
CA LEU A 24 3.61 -4.91 0.49
C LEU A 24 5.07 -5.19 0.16
N THR A 25 6.02 -4.87 1.05
CA THR A 25 7.44 -5.16 0.83
C THR A 25 7.74 -6.66 0.85
N ALA A 26 6.91 -7.48 1.51
CA ALA A 26 7.00 -8.93 1.48
C ALA A 26 6.53 -9.55 0.15
N LEU A 27 5.81 -8.81 -0.69
CA LEU A 27 5.43 -9.27 -2.02
C LEU A 27 6.69 -9.39 -2.89
N ARG A 28 6.88 -10.57 -3.49
CA ARG A 28 8.01 -10.87 -4.38
C ARG A 28 8.33 -9.80 -5.44
N PRO A 29 7.34 -9.19 -6.13
CA PRO A 29 7.63 -8.15 -7.12
C PRO A 29 7.96 -6.78 -6.50
N VAL A 30 7.65 -6.52 -5.23
CA VAL A 30 7.86 -5.22 -4.58
C VAL A 30 9.30 -5.10 -4.11
N SER A 31 9.89 -3.93 -4.34
CA SER A 31 11.27 -3.62 -3.96
C SER A 31 11.35 -2.49 -2.95
N ALA A 32 10.44 -1.52 -3.02
CA ALA A 32 10.32 -0.45 -2.04
C ALA A 32 8.87 0.00 -1.89
N VAL A 33 8.53 0.46 -0.70
CA VAL A 33 7.22 1.04 -0.38
C VAL A 33 7.45 2.33 0.40
N ARG A 34 6.72 3.37 0.02
CA ARG A 34 6.80 4.72 0.58
C ARG A 34 5.38 5.19 0.85
N ILE A 35 5.04 5.40 2.12
CA ILE A 35 3.70 5.80 2.52
C ILE A 35 3.72 7.21 3.07
N GLU A 36 2.96 8.10 2.44
CA GLU A 36 2.63 9.43 2.93
C GLU A 36 1.34 9.34 3.73
N LEU A 37 1.49 9.08 5.03
CA LEU A 37 0.37 9.03 5.96
C LEU A 37 -0.28 10.41 6.05
N ASN A 38 -1.57 10.47 5.70
CA ASN A 38 -2.37 11.66 5.87
C ASN A 38 -3.51 11.37 6.86
N THR A 39 -3.40 11.90 8.07
CA THR A 39 -4.43 11.74 9.12
C THR A 39 -5.72 12.51 8.82
N GLU A 40 -5.69 13.51 7.92
CA GLU A 40 -6.88 14.28 7.53
C GLU A 40 -7.58 13.72 6.28
N GLY A 41 -7.04 12.68 5.63
CA GLY A 41 -7.60 12.15 4.39
C GLY A 41 -7.02 10.83 3.94
N ALA A 42 -7.01 10.60 2.62
CA ALA A 42 -6.39 9.41 2.05
C ALA A 42 -4.87 9.51 2.09
N SER A 43 -4.20 8.44 2.50
CA SER A 43 -2.74 8.36 2.53
C SER A 43 -2.21 7.89 1.17
N ALA A 44 -1.16 8.53 0.67
CA ALA A 44 -0.57 8.14 -0.62
C ALA A 44 0.47 7.05 -0.41
N VAL A 45 0.27 5.90 -1.05
CA VAL A 45 1.14 4.72 -0.99
C VAL A 45 1.84 4.57 -2.32
N HIS A 46 3.13 4.90 -2.34
CA HIS A 46 4.00 4.72 -3.49
C HIS A 46 4.70 3.36 -3.39
N VAL A 47 4.48 2.51 -4.39
CA VAL A 47 5.01 1.16 -4.47
C VAL A 47 5.94 1.08 -5.67
N SER A 48 7.21 0.79 -5.40
CA SER A 48 8.21 0.51 -6.43
C SER A 48 8.35 -1.01 -6.56
N SER A 49 8.02 -1.52 -7.74
CA SER A 49 8.02 -2.95 -8.04
C SER A 49 8.76 -3.25 -9.35
N SER A 50 9.21 -4.50 -9.46
CA SER A 50 9.85 -5.05 -10.66
C SER A 50 8.84 -5.33 -11.78
N ALA A 51 7.55 -5.41 -11.45
CA ALA A 51 6.42 -5.60 -12.37
C ALA A 51 5.26 -4.64 -12.03
N GLU A 52 4.35 -4.44 -12.97
CA GLU A 52 3.09 -3.70 -12.75
C GLU A 52 2.23 -4.45 -11.72
N LEU A 53 1.56 -3.70 -10.83
CA LEU A 53 0.74 -4.25 -9.75
C LEU A 53 -0.68 -3.74 -9.94
N SER A 54 -1.61 -4.66 -10.18
CA SER A 54 -3.00 -4.24 -10.27
C SER A 54 -3.51 -3.83 -8.89
N PRO A 55 -4.39 -2.81 -8.79
CA PRO A 55 -4.99 -2.42 -7.52
C PRO A 55 -5.68 -3.59 -6.82
N GLU A 56 -6.21 -4.57 -7.57
CA GLU A 56 -6.76 -5.81 -7.02
C GLU A 56 -5.71 -6.67 -6.28
N GLN A 57 -4.47 -6.74 -6.79
CA GLN A 57 -3.39 -7.48 -6.14
C GLN A 57 -2.95 -6.79 -4.85
N VAL A 58 -2.85 -5.47 -4.89
CA VAL A 58 -2.55 -4.64 -3.71
C VAL A 58 -3.66 -4.82 -2.68
N GLN A 59 -4.92 -4.62 -3.07
CA GLN A 59 -6.10 -4.84 -2.22
C GLN A 59 -6.12 -6.26 -1.64
N ALA A 60 -5.81 -7.30 -2.41
CA ALA A 60 -5.79 -8.68 -1.94
C ALA A 60 -4.68 -8.93 -0.91
N ALA A 61 -3.49 -8.36 -1.10
CA ALA A 61 -2.39 -8.43 -0.13
C ALA A 61 -2.78 -7.75 1.19
N LEU A 62 -3.44 -6.58 1.11
CA LEU A 62 -3.86 -5.81 2.28
C LEU A 62 -5.08 -6.38 3.00
N LYS A 63 -5.99 -7.03 2.27
CA LYS A 63 -7.19 -7.67 2.84
C LYS A 63 -6.86 -8.75 3.88
N GLY A 64 -5.67 -9.34 3.79
CA GLY A 64 -5.17 -10.30 4.79
C GLY A 64 -4.68 -9.64 6.08
N GLU A 65 -4.33 -8.35 6.04
CA GLU A 65 -3.79 -7.61 7.18
C GLU A 65 -4.80 -6.66 7.84
N GLY A 66 -5.81 -6.21 7.10
CA GLY A 66 -6.82 -5.30 7.64
C GLY A 66 -7.90 -4.92 6.64
N ASN A 67 -8.74 -3.98 7.05
CA ASN A 67 -9.89 -3.52 6.28
C ASN A 67 -9.57 -2.16 5.61
N PHE A 68 -8.60 -2.18 4.69
CA PHE A 68 -8.15 -0.99 3.96
C PHE A 68 -8.83 -0.89 2.60
N ASN A 69 -9.09 0.34 2.15
CA ASN A 69 -9.68 0.57 0.83
C ASN A 69 -8.67 1.28 -0.07
N VAL A 70 -8.24 0.60 -1.13
CA VAL A 70 -7.30 1.15 -2.12
C VAL A 70 -8.12 1.87 -3.20
N LEU A 71 -7.89 3.18 -3.30
CA LEU A 71 -8.40 4.07 -4.32
C LEU A 71 -7.29 4.22 -5.38
N ALA A 72 -7.56 3.74 -6.59
CA ALA A 72 -6.67 3.83 -7.74
C ALA A 72 -6.87 5.15 -8.50
#